data_AF-A0A2P8C5U2-F1
#
_entry.id   AF-A0A2P8C5U2-F1
#
_cell.length_a   1.000
_cell.length_b   1.000
_cell.length_c   1.000
_cell.angle_alpha   90.00
_cell.angle_beta   90.00
_cell.angle_gamma   90.00
#
_symmetry.space_group_name_H-M   'P 1'
#
loop_
_entity.id
_entity.type
_entity.pdbx_description
1 polymer ?
#
loop_
_entity_poly.entity_id
_entity_poly.type
_entity_poly.pdbx_seq_one_letter_code
_entity_poly.pdbx_strand_id
1 'polypeptide(L)'
;MTADNDRLVTALRSSLKETERLREENRRLSEVSAEPIAIVGIGCRYPGGVASPDDLWTLLTAETDAIGEFPTDRGWDLDTLFDPDPEHAHTTYTR
;
A
#
# COMPACT_ATOMS: atom_id res chain seq x y z
N MET A 1 15.51 -60.57 0.20
CA MET A 1 15.64 -59.50 1.22
C MET A 1 16.61 -58.40 0.80
N THR A 2 17.76 -58.68 0.19
CA THR A 2 18.74 -57.66 -0.25
C THR A 2 18.28 -56.78 -1.42
N ALA A 3 17.64 -57.35 -2.44
CA ALA A 3 17.13 -56.57 -3.58
C ALA A 3 16.03 -55.55 -3.21
N ASP A 4 15.31 -55.80 -2.12
CA ASP A 4 14.27 -54.90 -1.62
C ASP A 4 14.87 -53.75 -0.82
N ASN A 5 15.90 -54.03 -0.02
CA ASN A 5 16.70 -53.01 0.67
C ASN A 5 17.40 -52.06 -0.31
N ASP A 6 17.96 -52.56 -1.41
CA ASP A 6 18.61 -51.71 -2.43
C ASP A 6 17.63 -50.76 -3.12
N ARG A 7 16.39 -51.22 -3.36
CA ARG A 7 15.32 -50.36 -3.88
C ARG A 7 14.93 -49.29 -2.87
N LEU A 8 14.77 -49.67 -1.59
CA LEU A 8 14.46 -48.72 -0.52
C LEU A 8 15.56 -47.66 -0.37
N VAL A 9 16.83 -48.06 -0.40
CA VAL A 9 17.98 -47.13 -0.33
C VAL A 9 18.01 -46.21 -1.55
N THR A 10 17.71 -46.72 -2.74
CA THR A 10 17.66 -45.92 -3.97
C THR A 10 16.50 -44.92 -3.95
N ALA A 11 15.31 -45.36 -3.53
CA ALA A 11 14.13 -44.52 -3.38
C ALA A 11 14.34 -43.43 -2.33
N LEU A 12 14.90 -43.79 -1.17
CA LEU A 12 15.23 -42.84 -0.11
C LEU A 12 16.27 -41.81 -0.57
N ARG A 13 17.32 -42.23 -1.27
CA ARG A 13 18.33 -41.31 -1.84
C ARG A 13 17.70 -40.34 -2.86
N SER A 14 16.79 -40.83 -3.70
CA SER A 14 16.06 -40.00 -4.66
C SER A 14 15.17 -38.98 -3.94
N SER A 15 14.42 -39.43 -2.93
CA SER A 15 13.53 -38.57 -2.14
C SER A 15 14.29 -37.49 -1.36
N LEU A 16 15.43 -37.83 -0.76
CA LEU A 16 16.26 -36.84 -0.04
C LEU A 16 16.79 -35.75 -0.98
N LYS A 17 17.26 -36.12 -2.17
CA LYS A 17 17.69 -35.15 -3.20
C LYS A 17 16.56 -34.24 -3.65
N GLU A 18 15.37 -34.79 -3.84
CA GLU A 18 14.21 -33.99 -4.24
C GLU A 18 13.77 -33.02 -3.13
N THR A 19 13.84 -33.46 -1.87
CA THR A 19 13.52 -32.60 -0.72
C THR A 19 14.51 -31.43 -0.60
N GLU A 20 15.79 -31.68 -0.86
CA GLU A 20 16.82 -30.64 -0.90
C GLU A 20 16.55 -29.62 -2.03
N ARG A 21 16.27 -30.10 -3.24
CA ARG A 21 15.91 -29.28 -4.40
C ARG A 21 14.71 -28.37 -4.09
N LEU A 22 13.63 -28.94 -3.54
CA LEU A 22 12.42 -28.20 -3.22
C LEU A 22 12.64 -27.18 -2.10
N ARG A 23 13.48 -27.48 -1.11
CA ARG A 23 13.83 -26.54 -0.04
C ARG A 23 14.62 -25.35 -0.57
N GLU A 24 15.53 -25.59 -1.51
CA GLU A 24 16.30 -24.52 -2.15
C GLU A 24 15.41 -23.66 -3.04
N GLU A 25 14.53 -24.29 -3.83
CA GLU A 25 13.55 -23.60 -4.66
C GLU A 25 12.59 -22.74 -3.82
N ASN A 26 12.05 -23.29 -2.73
CA ASN A 26 11.19 -22.54 -1.80
C ASN A 26 11.92 -21.39 -1.12
N ARG A 27 13.19 -21.60 -0.74
CA ARG A 27 14.00 -20.52 -0.15
C ARG A 27 14.19 -19.38 -1.14
N ARG A 28 14.57 -19.70 -2.37
CA ARG A 28 14.71 -18.71 -3.45
C ARG A 28 13.42 -17.95 -3.69
N LEU A 29 12.28 -18.65 -3.77
CA LEU A 29 10.97 -18.01 -3.96
C LEU A 29 10.60 -17.11 -2.77
N SER A 30 10.94 -17.54 -1.56
CA SER A 30 10.72 -16.75 -0.35
C SER A 30 11.61 -15.49 -0.34
N GLU A 31 12.88 -15.61 -0.73
CA GLU A 31 13.81 -14.48 -0.85
C GLU A 31 13.35 -13.46 -1.89
N VAL A 32 12.90 -13.92 -3.06
CA VAL A 32 12.33 -13.04 -4.10
C VAL A 32 11.04 -12.37 -3.62
N SER A 33 10.17 -13.12 -2.94
CA SER A 33 8.91 -12.57 -2.40
C SER A 33 9.15 -11.57 -1.26
N ALA A 34 10.23 -11.76 -0.50
CA ALA A 34 10.62 -10.89 0.61
C ALA A 34 11.65 -9.82 0.19
N GLU A 35 11.90 -9.63 -1.11
CA GLU A 35 12.83 -8.62 -1.60
C GLU A 35 12.36 -7.23 -1.15
N PRO A 36 13.18 -6.47 -0.39
CA PRO A 36 12.78 -5.16 0.09
C PRO A 36 12.60 -4.16 -1.07
N ILE A 37 11.47 -3.46 -1.08
CA ILE A 37 11.20 -2.41 -2.07
C ILE A 37 11.65 -1.06 -1.51
N ALA A 38 12.56 -0.39 -2.23
CA ALA A 38 13.00 0.95 -1.89
C ALA A 38 12.03 2.03 -2.40
N ILE A 39 11.58 2.91 -1.51
CA ILE A 39 10.90 4.16 -1.89
C ILE A 39 12.00 5.19 -2.19
N VAL A 40 12.26 5.44 -3.47
CA VAL A 40 13.38 6.30 -3.92
C VAL A 40 13.02 7.78 -4.05
N GLY A 41 11.73 8.12 -3.91
CA GLY A 41 11.26 9.50 -3.95
C GLY A 41 9.74 9.57 -3.82
N ILE A 42 9.24 10.74 -3.43
CA ILE A 42 7.81 11.04 -3.36
C ILE A 42 7.58 12.46 -3.88
N GLY A 43 6.37 12.75 -4.38
CA GLY A 43 5.96 14.08 -4.79
C GLY A 43 4.48 14.28 -4.50
N CYS A 44 4.09 15.49 -4.08
CA CYS A 44 2.74 15.74 -3.61
C CYS A 44 2.25 17.18 -3.79
N ARG A 45 0.92 17.32 -3.75
CA ARG A 45 0.18 18.57 -3.55
C ARG A 45 -0.94 18.27 -2.56
N TYR A 46 -0.94 18.94 -1.42
CA TYR A 46 -1.96 18.75 -0.37
C TYR A 46 -2.63 20.09 -0.03
N PRO A 47 -3.76 20.08 0.69
CA PRO A 47 -4.37 21.30 1.24
C PRO A 47 -3.40 22.12 2.10
N GLY A 48 -3.73 23.37 2.37
CA GLY A 48 -2.85 24.28 3.14
C GLY A 48 -1.63 24.78 2.36
N GLY A 49 -1.64 24.69 1.02
CA GLY A 49 -0.55 25.20 0.17
C GLY A 49 0.68 24.29 0.07
N VAL A 50 0.59 23.05 0.56
CA VAL A 50 1.70 22.08 0.53
C VAL A 50 2.04 21.67 -0.89
N ALA A 51 3.26 21.96 -1.33
CA ALA A 51 3.75 21.69 -2.67
C ALA A 51 4.99 20.79 -2.73
N SER A 52 5.39 20.23 -1.60
CA SER A 52 6.52 19.31 -1.51
C SER A 52 6.40 18.40 -0.28
N PRO A 53 7.18 17.32 -0.23
CA PRO A 53 7.30 16.47 0.96
C PRO A 53 7.77 17.24 2.21
N ASP A 54 8.65 18.23 2.02
CA ASP A 54 9.16 19.07 3.10
C ASP A 54 8.08 20.01 3.65
N ASP A 55 7.26 20.58 2.76
CA ASP A 55 6.09 21.38 3.18
C ASP A 55 5.09 20.52 3.96
N LEU A 56 4.85 19.28 3.51
CA LEU A 56 3.98 18.34 4.23
C LEU A 56 4.54 18.04 5.62
N TRP A 57 5.85 17.78 5.71
CA TRP A 57 6.49 17.51 6.99
C TRP A 57 6.38 18.70 7.95
N THR A 58 6.56 19.92 7.43
CA THR A 58 6.39 21.16 8.19
C THR A 58 4.95 21.29 8.71
N LEU A 59 3.95 21.05 7.87
CA LEU A 59 2.53 21.11 8.25
C LEU A 59 2.20 20.12 9.37
N LEU A 60 2.67 18.88 9.25
CA LEU A 60 2.41 17.81 10.22
C LEU A 60 3.08 18.10 11.57
N THR A 61 4.35 18.50 11.55
CA THR A 61 5.11 18.77 12.77
C THR A 61 4.66 20.06 13.48
N ALA A 62 4.12 21.02 12.72
CA ALA A 62 3.48 22.20 13.26
C ALA A 62 2.02 21.97 13.68
N GLU A 63 1.47 20.76 13.51
CA GLU A 63 0.08 20.39 13.82
C GLU A 63 -0.94 21.37 13.21
N THR A 64 -0.66 21.87 12.01
CA THR A 64 -1.47 22.90 11.37
C THR A 64 -2.74 22.31 10.76
N ASP A 65 -3.90 22.88 11.09
CA ASP A 65 -5.16 22.55 10.43
C ASP A 65 -5.19 23.13 9.02
N ALA A 66 -5.41 22.26 8.03
CA ALA A 66 -5.44 22.60 6.61
C ALA A 66 -6.86 22.61 6.03
N ILE A 67 -7.89 22.42 6.86
CA ILE A 67 -9.28 22.53 6.46
C ILE A 67 -9.58 23.99 6.09
N GLY A 68 -10.23 24.19 4.96
CA GLY A 68 -10.65 25.50 4.47
C GLY A 68 -12.03 25.44 3.85
N GLU A 69 -12.60 26.62 3.61
CA GLU A 69 -13.89 26.77 2.93
C GLU A 69 -13.86 26.18 1.52
N PHE A 70 -15.05 25.91 0.98
CA PHE A 70 -15.18 25.55 -0.43
C PHE A 70 -14.54 26.57 -1.38
N PRO A 71 -13.95 26.08 -2.48
CA PRO A 71 -13.22 26.94 -3.40
C PRO A 71 -14.16 27.86 -4.19
N THR A 72 -13.88 29.17 -4.16
CA THR A 72 -14.63 30.18 -4.91
C THR A 72 -14.23 30.31 -6.38
N ASP A 73 -13.21 29.55 -6.81
CA ASP A 73 -12.57 29.64 -8.13
C ASP A 73 -12.77 28.39 -9.00
N ARG A 74 -13.65 27.48 -8.59
CA ARG A 74 -13.96 26.22 -9.32
C ARG A 74 -15.27 26.28 -10.10
N GLY A 75 -15.94 27.43 -10.12
CA GLY A 75 -17.24 27.62 -10.79
C GLY A 75 -18.42 26.98 -10.06
N TRP A 76 -18.30 26.76 -8.75
CA TRP A 76 -19.38 26.20 -7.93
C TRP A 76 -20.37 27.31 -7.55
N ASP A 77 -21.66 26.99 -7.56
CA ASP A 77 -22.70 27.86 -7.02
C ASP A 77 -22.82 27.65 -5.50
N LEU A 78 -21.90 28.26 -4.76
CA LEU A 78 -21.81 28.08 -3.30
C LEU A 78 -23.04 28.61 -2.55
N ASP A 79 -23.78 29.55 -3.14
CA ASP A 79 -24.98 30.13 -2.54
C ASP A 79 -26.14 29.12 -2.50
N THR A 80 -26.21 28.21 -3.47
CA THR A 80 -27.27 27.19 -3.55
C THR A 80 -26.83 25.80 -3.08
N LEU A 81 -25.52 25.59 -2.90
CA LEU A 81 -24.95 24.28 -2.58
C LEU A 81 -25.16 23.86 -1.11
N PHE A 82 -25.43 24.80 -0.19
CA PHE A 82 -25.61 24.48 1.23
C PHE A 82 -27.08 24.42 1.66
N ASP A 83 -27.49 23.29 2.26
CA ASP A 83 -28.74 23.15 3.01
C ASP A 83 -28.48 22.40 4.33
N PRO A 84 -28.93 22.91 5.50
CA PRO A 84 -28.73 22.22 6.77
C PRO A 84 -29.51 20.90 6.91
N ASP A 85 -30.52 20.63 6.07
CA ASP A 85 -31.24 19.35 6.03
C ASP A 85 -30.45 18.31 5.22
N PRO A 86 -29.90 17.25 5.85
CA PRO A 86 -29.13 16.23 5.13
C PRO A 86 -29.97 15.43 4.14
N GLU A 87 -31.30 15.45 4.23
CA GLU A 87 -32.20 14.78 3.29
C GLU A 87 -32.56 15.67 2.08
N HIS A 88 -32.14 16.94 2.07
CA HIS A 88 -32.41 17.84 0.95
C HIS A 88 -31.55 17.48 -0.28
N ALA A 89 -32.21 17.04 -1.35
CA ALA A 89 -31.52 16.57 -2.55
C ALA A 89 -30.64 17.65 -3.18
N HIS A 90 -29.50 17.23 -3.73
CA HIS A 90 -28.56 18.05 -4.51
C HIS A 90 -27.85 19.18 -3.74
N THR A 91 -27.83 19.11 -2.41
CA THR A 91 -27.10 20.06 -1.55
C THR A 91 -26.17 19.33 -0.58
N THR A 92 -25.36 20.07 0.17
CA THR A 92 -24.55 19.57 1.28
C THR A 92 -24.85 20.34 2.56
N TYR A 93 -24.79 19.66 3.70
CA TYR A 93 -24.95 20.26 5.02
C TYR A 93 -23.61 20.70 5.63
N THR A 94 -22.51 20.61 4.88
CA THR A 94 -21.17 21.09 5.26
C THR A 94 -20.69 22.21 4.33
N ARG A 95 -19.80 23.06 4.83
CA ARG A 95 -19.16 24.18 4.10
C ARG A 95 -17.65 24.10 4.23
#